data_AF-A0A4P5YTH0-F1
#
_entry.id   AF-A0A4P5YTH0-F1
#
_cell.length_a   1.000
_cell.length_b   1.000
_cell.length_c   1.000
_cell.angle_alpha   90.00
_cell.angle_beta   90.00
_cell.angle_gamma   90.00
#
_symmetry.space_group_name_H-M   'P 1'
#
loop_
_entity.id
_entity.type
_entity.pdbx_description
1 polymer ?
#
loop_
_entity_poly.entity_id
_entity_poly.type
_entity_poly.pdbx_seq_one_letter_code
_entity_poly.pdbx_strand_id
1 'polypeptide(L)' 'MASKAISVGVGIPMIMVGALMAWLWAPLQGEMQNTVEFVGSLIGILGVVFFISGLFYTKEPVMH' A
#
# COMPACT_ATOMS: atom_id res chain seq x y z
N MET A 1 -14.48 -10.20 10.57
CA MET A 1 -14.67 -10.09 9.10
C MET A 1 -13.67 -9.09 8.60
N ALA A 2 -12.74 -9.49 7.72
CA ALA A 2 -11.76 -8.58 7.14
C ALA A 2 -12.44 -7.36 6.50
N SER A 3 -11.89 -6.17 6.73
CA SER A 3 -12.37 -4.92 6.14
C SER A 3 -12.03 -4.87 4.66
N LYS A 4 -13.02 -5.14 3.81
CA LYS A 4 -12.88 -4.97 2.35
C LYS A 4 -12.44 -3.56 1.97
N ALA A 5 -12.92 -2.54 2.68
CA ALA A 5 -12.55 -1.15 2.42
C ALA A 5 -11.06 -0.90 2.66
N ILE A 6 -10.49 -1.47 3.72
CA ILE A 6 -9.06 -1.28 4.03
C ILE A 6 -8.20 -2.20 3.16
N SER A 7 -8.49 -3.51 3.11
CA SER A 7 -7.66 -4.45 2.37
C SER A 7 -7.73 -4.24 0.85
N VAL A 8 -8.94 -4.20 0.27
CA VAL A 8 -9.14 -4.10 -1.18
C VAL A 8 -9.17 -2.64 -1.65
N GLY A 9 -9.75 -1.74 -0.85
CA GLY A 9 -9.88 -0.33 -1.22
C GLY A 9 -8.60 0.50 -1.05
N VAL A 10 -7.70 0.11 -0.13
CA VAL A 10 -6.50 0.90 0.18
C VAL A 10 -5.22 0.05 0.06
N GLY A 11 -5.13 -1.05 0.79
CA GLY A 11 -3.92 -1.87 0.88
C GLY A 11 -3.43 -2.39 -0.46
N ILE A 12 -4.29 -3.11 -1.20
CA ILE A 12 -3.93 -3.66 -2.52
C ILE A 12 -3.52 -2.55 -3.52
N PRO A 13 -4.30 -1.47 -3.73
CA PRO A 13 -3.90 -0.37 -4.60
C PRO A 13 -2.55 0.25 -4.22
N MET A 14 -2.30 0.49 -2.93
CA MET A 14 -1.03 1.05 -2.47
C MET A 14 0.16 0.12 -2.74
N ILE A 15 0.01 -1.19 -2.51
CA ILE A 15 1.04 -2.19 -2.84
C ILE A 15 1.38 -2.12 -4.33
N MET A 16 0.35 -2.12 -5.18
CA MET A 16 0.51 -2.06 -6.63
C MET A 16 1.21 -0.77 -7.07
N VAL A 17 0.74 0.40 -6.60
CA VAL A 17 1.36 1.69 -6.94
C VAL A 17 2.81 1.74 -6.47
N GLY A 18 3.09 1.31 -5.24
CA GLY A 18 4.44 1.29 -4.69
C GLY A 18 5.39 0.39 -5.50
N ALA A 19 4.95 -0.82 -5.85
CA ALA A 19 5.73 -1.75 -6.67
C ALA A 19 5.98 -1.22 -8.08
N LEU A 20 4.96 -0.63 -8.73
CA LEU A 20 5.11 -0.03 -10.05
C LEU A 20 6.07 1.17 -10.02
N MET A 21 6.00 2.02 -8.99
CA MET A 21 6.92 3.15 -8.84
C MET A 21 8.36 2.67 -8.63
N ALA A 22 8.59 1.72 -7.72
CA ALA A 22 9.93 1.25 -7.42
C ALA A 22 10.55 0.49 -8.59
N TRP A 23 9.76 -0.33 -9.30
CA TRP A 23 10.31 -1.24 -10.31
C TRP A 23 10.29 -0.69 -11.73
N LEU A 24 9.24 0.02 -12.13
CA LEU A 24 9.09 0.53 -13.51
C LEU A 24 9.44 2.01 -13.61
N TRP A 25 9.06 2.85 -12.64
CA TRP A 25 9.27 4.29 -12.72
C TRP A 25 10.68 4.70 -12.27
N ALA A 26 11.20 4.16 -11.17
CA ALA A 26 12.51 4.55 -10.64
C ALA A 26 13.65 4.45 -11.68
N PRO A 27 13.77 3.38 -12.51
CA PRO A 27 14.81 3.29 -13.53
C PRO A 27 14.71 4.36 -14.64
N LEU A 28 13.56 5.02 -14.78
CA LEU A 28 13.33 6.06 -15.78
C LEU A 28 13.73 7.47 -15.29
N GLN A 29 14.10 7.62 -14.01
CA GLN A 29 14.25 8.93 -13.38
C GLN A 29 15.69 9.43 -13.23
N GLY A 30 16.66 8.75 -13.84
CA GLY A 30 18.05 9.20 -13.91
C GLY A 30 18.62 9.55 -12.54
N GLU A 31 18.94 10.84 -12.32
CA GLU A 31 19.49 11.34 -11.04
C GLU A 31 18.54 11.14 -9.84
N MET A 32 17.23 11.09 -10.06
CA MET A 32 16.22 10.90 -9.01
C MET A 32 15.84 9.43 -8.77
N GLN A 33 16.48 8.47 -9.46
CA GLN A 33 16.15 7.05 -9.37
C GLN A 33 16.03 6.57 -7.92
N ASN A 34 17.05 6.81 -7.09
CA ASN A 34 17.08 6.35 -5.70
C ASN A 34 15.93 6.94 -4.86
N THR A 35 15.57 8.21 -5.10
CA THR A 35 14.47 8.87 -4.39
C THR A 35 13.13 8.25 -4.78
N VAL A 36 12.92 8.00 -6.08
CA VAL A 36 11.67 7.40 -6.59
C VAL A 36 11.53 5.95 -6.15
N GLU A 37 12.64 5.20 -6.14
CA GLU A 37 12.68 3.84 -5.61
C GLU A 37 12.33 3.79 -4.12
N PHE A 38 12.91 4.70 -3.33
CA PHE A 38 12.62 4.82 -1.91
C PHE A 38 11.14 5.17 -1.65
N VAL A 39 10.61 6.17 -2.34
CA VAL A 39 9.20 6.58 -2.20
C VAL A 39 8.25 5.47 -2.63
N GLY A 40 8.51 4.80 -3.76
CA GLY A 40 7.72 3.66 -4.23
C GLY A 40 7.73 2.51 -3.22
N SER A 41 8.91 2.18 -2.69
CA SER A 41 9.07 1.12 -1.68
C SER A 41 8.33 1.46 -0.39
N LEU A 42 8.41 2.71 0.07
CA LEU A 42 7.68 3.19 1.24
C LEU A 42 6.17 3.07 1.06
N ILE A 43 5.64 3.51 -0.08
CA ILE A 43 4.21 3.37 -0.42
C ILE A 43 3.80 1.89 -0.41
N GLY A 44 4.62 1.01 -1.00
CA GLY A 44 4.36 -0.42 -1.04
C GLY A 44 4.29 -1.05 0.35
N ILE A 45 5.26 -0.74 1.21
CA ILE A 45 5.31 -1.23 2.59
C ILE A 45 4.11 -0.72 3.40
N LEU A 46 3.75 0.56 3.28
CA LEU A 46 2.55 1.09 3.91
C LEU A 46 1.29 0.37 3.42
N GLY A 47 1.21 0.05 2.13
CA GLY A 47 0.14 -0.76 1.55
C GLY A 47 0.03 -2.14 2.21
N VAL A 48 1.15 -2.81 2.48
CA VAL A 48 1.17 -4.09 3.23
C VAL A 48 0.65 -3.91 4.65
N VAL A 49 1.06 -2.86 5.35
CA VAL A 49 0.59 -2.55 6.71
C VAL A 49 -0.93 -2.35 6.73
N PHE A 50 -1.47 -1.56 5.79
CA PHE A 50 -2.92 -1.37 5.66
C PHE A 50 -3.62 -2.67 5.28
N PHE A 51 -3.07 -3.45 4.36
CA PHE A 51 -3.65 -4.72 3.95
C PHE A 51 -3.81 -5.67 5.14
N ILE A 52 -2.74 -5.86 5.92
CA ILE A 52 -2.73 -6.71 7.14
C ILE A 52 -3.70 -6.15 8.17
N SER A 53 -3.67 -4.84 8.43
CA SER A 53 -4.60 -4.18 9.35
C SER A 53 -6.06 -4.40 8.93
N GLY A 54 -6.35 -4.38 7.63
CA GLY A 54 -7.66 -4.67 7.09
C GLY A 54 -8.09 -6.13 7.27
N LEU A 55 -7.16 -7.10 7.18
CA LEU A 55 -7.46 -8.51 7.43
C LEU A 55 -7.89 -8.76 8.88
N PHE A 56 -7.20 -8.12 9.82
CA PHE A 56 -7.46 -8.26 11.26
C PHE A 56 -8.48 -7.25 11.80
N TYR A 57 -9.00 -6.37 10.95
CA TYR A 57 -10.02 -5.41 11.37
C TYR A 57 -11.27 -6.13 11.86
N THR A 58 -11.62 -5.88 13.12
CA THR A 58 -12.88 -6.31 13.72
C THR A 58 -13.76 -5.08 13.85
N LYS A 59 -14.97 -5.16 13.27
CA LYS A 59 -15.98 -4.13 13.53
C LYS A 59 -16.47 -4.33 14.96
N GLU A 60 -16.36 -3.30 15.80
CA GLU A 60 -17.15 -3.28 17.03
C GLU A 60 -18.63 -3.34 16.66
N PRO A 61 -19.43 -4.17 17.33
CA PRO A 61 -20.86 -4.25 17.05
C PRO A 61 -21.48 -2.88 17.37
N VAL A 62 -22.09 -2.25 16.36
CA VAL A 62 -22.87 -1.03 16.57
C VAL A 62 -24.11 -1.43 17.37
N MET A 63 -24.05 -1.21 18.69
CA MET A 63 -25.21 -1.37 19.56
C MET A 63 -26.13 -0.16 19.33
N HIS A 64 -27.23 -0.38 18.61
CA HIS A 64 -28.36 0.53 18.51
C HIS A 64 -29.40 0.19 19.57
#